data_AF-A0A3M6VWX5-F1
#
_entry.id   AF-A0A3M6VWX5-F1
#
_cell.length_a   1.000
_cell.length_b   1.000
_cell.length_c   1.000
_cell.angle_alpha   90.00
_cell.angle_beta   90.00
_cell.angle_gamma   90.00
#
_symmetry.space_group_name_H-M   'P 1'
#
loop_
_entity.id
_entity.type
_entity.pdbx_description
1 polymer ?
#
loop_
_entity_poly.entity_id
_entity_poly.type
_entity_poly.pdbx_seq_one_letter_code
_entity_poly.pdbx_strand_id
1 'polypeptide(L)'
;MLVQAGSIDPSKLCYLLRRLVTLAESKTKAYECFEQLLQFIYNMDVAMPELDMEWFVAKAWNIGVLCHRGNDTEEALKFMKIAQDVMQQSESLVEKLGNGLNYQYQELLRMRTSSTCDGKR
;
A
#
# COMPACT_ATOMS: atom_id res chain seq x y z
N MET A 1 1.92 2.43 27.91
CA MET A 1 3.27 1.84 27.98
C MET A 1 3.24 0.56 27.15
N LEU A 2 3.72 0.57 25.90
CA LEU A 2 3.61 -0.61 25.02
C LEU A 2 4.76 -0.78 24.01
N VAL A 3 5.92 -0.20 24.29
CA VAL A 3 7.18 -0.66 23.69
C VAL A 3 8.23 -0.66 24.81
N GLN A 4 8.23 -1.71 25.63
CA GLN A 4 9.39 -2.02 26.46
C GLN A 4 10.48 -2.59 25.55
N ALA A 5 11.74 -2.31 25.90
CA ALA A 5 12.96 -2.67 25.18
C ALA A 5 13.23 -4.19 25.14
N GLY A 6 12.31 -4.94 24.53
CA GLY A 6 12.51 -6.29 24.02
C GLY A 6 12.40 -6.25 22.49
N SER A 7 13.14 -7.11 21.80
CA SER A 7 13.09 -7.25 20.33
C SER A 7 11.65 -7.19 19.81
N ILE A 8 11.39 -6.32 18.84
CA ILE A 8 10.05 -6.16 18.27
C ILE A 8 9.69 -7.45 17.53
N ASP A 9 8.59 -8.07 17.97
CA ASP A 9 8.04 -9.26 17.33
C ASP A 9 7.35 -8.85 16.02
N PRO A 10 7.88 -9.26 14.85
CA PRO A 10 7.38 -8.84 13.55
C PRO A 10 5.92 -9.27 13.34
N SER A 11 5.53 -10.43 13.87
CA SER A 11 4.19 -10.99 13.70
C SER A 11 3.16 -10.20 14.51
N LYS A 12 3.52 -9.78 15.73
CA LYS A 12 2.65 -8.91 16.55
C LYS A 12 2.51 -7.53 15.94
N LEU A 13 3.61 -6.97 15.40
CA LEU A 13 3.58 -5.70 14.69
C LEU A 13 2.65 -5.77 13.46
N CYS A 14 2.82 -6.80 12.62
CA CYS A 14 1.94 -7.05 11.47
C CYS A 14 0.49 -7.17 11.89
N TYR A 15 0.19 -7.97 12.93
CA TYR A 15 -1.17 -8.14 13.44
C TYR A 15 -1.81 -6.79 13.84
N LEU A 16 -1.09 -5.96 14.60
CA LEU A 16 -1.57 -4.65 15.03
C LEU A 16 -1.80 -3.71 13.83
N LEU A 17 -0.86 -3.64 12.91
CA LEU A 17 -0.97 -2.82 11.70
C LEU A 17 -2.16 -3.26 10.82
N ARG A 18 -2.36 -4.57 10.64
CA ARG A 18 -3.53 -5.11 9.91
C ARG A 18 -4.84 -4.70 10.57
N ARG A 19 -4.89 -4.73 11.90
CA ARG A 19 -6.07 -4.29 12.66
C ARG A 19 -6.32 -2.80 12.47
N LEU A 20 -5.29 -1.96 12.58
CA LEU A 20 -5.42 -0.51 12.37
C LEU A 20 -5.93 -0.18 10.96
N VAL A 21 -5.34 -0.76 9.92
CA VAL A 21 -5.78 -0.57 8.53
C VAL A 21 -7.21 -1.04 8.32
N THR A 22 -7.60 -2.17 8.93
CA THR A 22 -8.95 -2.74 8.78
C THR A 22 -10.02 -1.89 9.49
N LEU A 23 -9.66 -1.32 10.64
CA LEU A 23 -10.55 -0.50 11.47
C LEU A 23 -10.53 0.99 11.11
N ALA A 24 -9.72 1.38 10.11
CA ALA A 24 -9.67 2.76 9.65
C ALA A 24 -11.04 3.19 9.10
N GLU A 25 -11.64 4.19 9.74
CA GLU A 25 -12.96 4.73 9.39
C GLU A 25 -12.95 5.60 8.12
N SER A 26 -11.77 5.95 7.62
CA SER A 26 -11.61 6.76 6.43
C SER A 26 -10.39 6.32 5.61
N LYS A 27 -10.38 6.68 4.33
CA LYS A 27 -9.24 6.45 3.43
C LYS A 27 -7.98 7.15 3.95
N THR A 28 -8.09 8.38 4.42
CA THR A 28 -6.98 9.14 5.01
C THR A 28 -6.35 8.40 6.18
N LYS A 29 -7.16 7.92 7.14
CA LYS A 29 -6.64 7.15 8.28
C LYS A 29 -5.98 5.83 7.82
N ALA A 30 -6.56 5.16 6.82
CA ALA A 30 -5.98 3.94 6.27
C ALA A 30 -4.62 4.23 5.60
N TYR A 31 -4.53 5.33 4.85
CA TYR A 31 -3.30 5.77 4.20
C TYR A 31 -2.19 6.09 5.22
N GLU A 32 -2.50 6.85 6.27
CA GLU A 32 -1.56 7.12 7.37
C GLU A 32 -1.05 5.84 8.03
N CYS A 33 -1.91 4.83 8.21
CA CYS A 33 -1.50 3.52 8.74
C CYS A 33 -0.52 2.79 7.80
N PHE A 34 -0.72 2.92 6.48
CA PHE A 34 0.21 2.37 5.49
C PHE A 34 1.54 3.13 5.44
N GLU A 35 1.54 4.45 5.62
CA GLU A 35 2.78 5.23 5.71
C GLU A 35 3.58 4.80 6.95
N GLN A 36 2.92 4.55 8.07
CA GLN A 36 3.57 3.99 9.26
C GLN A 36 4.14 2.58 8.99
N LEU A 37 3.39 1.72 8.29
CA LEU A 37 3.89 0.41 7.85
C LEU A 37 5.19 0.56 7.03
N LEU A 38 5.20 1.43 6.02
CA LEU A 38 6.40 1.65 5.20
C LEU A 38 7.56 2.18 6.03
N GLN A 39 7.31 3.10 6.97
CA GLN A 39 8.34 3.56 7.89
C GLN A 39 8.93 2.41 8.72
N PHE A 40 8.11 1.46 9.17
CA PHE A 40 8.62 0.29 9.87
C PHE A 40 9.45 -0.60 8.94
N ILE A 41 8.97 -0.89 7.73
CA ILE A 41 9.71 -1.75 6.79
C ILE A 41 11.06 -1.14 6.42
N TYR A 42 11.13 0.17 6.18
CA TYR A 42 12.38 0.82 5.76
C TYR A 42 13.37 1.07 6.90
N ASN A 43 12.88 1.32 8.12
CA ASN A 43 13.75 1.75 9.22
C ASN A 43 14.03 0.65 10.25
N MET A 44 13.28 -0.46 10.21
CA MET A 44 13.51 -1.58 11.11
C MET A 44 14.23 -2.71 10.39
N ASP A 45 15.28 -3.24 11.01
CA ASP A 45 15.93 -4.49 10.60
C ASP A 45 15.07 -5.71 11.02
N VAL A 46 13.84 -5.73 10.53
CA VAL A 46 12.81 -6.70 10.90
C VAL A 46 12.17 -7.25 9.62
N ALA A 47 12.48 -8.50 9.31
CA ALA A 47 11.83 -9.22 8.22
C ALA A 47 10.36 -9.48 8.56
N MET A 48 9.46 -8.86 7.79
CA MET A 48 8.03 -9.14 7.90
C MET A 48 7.70 -10.49 7.24
N PRO A 49 6.74 -11.27 7.79
CA PRO A 49 6.28 -12.49 7.14
C PRO A 49 5.67 -12.21 5.75
N GLU A 50 5.98 -13.06 4.77
CA GLU A 50 5.50 -12.87 3.38
C GLU A 50 3.97 -12.82 3.29
N LEU A 51 3.26 -13.66 4.05
CA LEU A 51 1.80 -13.67 4.09
C LEU A 51 1.20 -12.34 4.59
N ASP A 52 1.90 -11.64 5.48
CA ASP A 52 1.47 -10.33 5.95
C ASP A 52 1.76 -9.26 4.90
N MET A 53 2.93 -9.30 4.26
CA MET A 53 3.25 -8.42 3.14
C MET A 53 2.24 -8.56 1.99
N GLU A 54 1.92 -9.80 1.60
CA GLU A 54 0.91 -10.09 0.57
C GLU A 54 -0.45 -9.50 0.94
N TRP A 55 -0.86 -9.62 2.20
CA TRP A 55 -2.11 -9.00 2.66
C TRP A 55 -2.07 -7.48 2.55
N PHE A 56 -0.98 -6.83 2.93
CA PHE A 56 -0.84 -5.37 2.83
C PHE A 56 -0.87 -4.90 1.38
N VAL A 57 -0.16 -5.58 0.48
CA VAL A 57 -0.20 -5.32 -0.98
C VAL A 57 -1.63 -5.42 -1.48
N ALA A 58 -2.31 -6.54 -1.22
CA ALA A 58 -3.69 -6.76 -1.68
C ALA A 58 -4.67 -5.73 -1.10
N LYS A 59 -4.53 -5.39 0.19
CA LYS A 59 -5.41 -4.44 0.86
C LYS A 59 -5.23 -3.03 0.30
N ALA A 60 -4.00 -2.55 0.15
CA ALA A 60 -3.72 -1.25 -0.45
C ALA A 60 -4.20 -1.20 -1.90
N TRP A 61 -3.90 -2.21 -2.71
CA TRP A 61 -4.33 -2.28 -4.10
C TRP A 61 -5.85 -2.23 -4.24
N ASN A 62 -6.57 -3.01 -3.44
CA ASN A 62 -8.04 -3.03 -3.47
C ASN A 62 -8.66 -1.69 -3.08
N ILE A 63 -8.08 -0.97 -2.10
CA ILE A 63 -8.52 0.40 -1.78
C ILE A 63 -8.28 1.32 -2.99
N GLY A 64 -7.12 1.22 -3.64
CA GLY A 64 -6.82 1.97 -4.86
C GLY A 64 -7.83 1.72 -5.97
N VAL A 65 -8.18 0.46 -6.22
CA VAL A 65 -9.22 0.07 -7.20
C VAL A 65 -10.59 0.66 -6.84
N LEU A 66 -10.97 0.66 -5.55
CA LEU A 66 -12.21 1.27 -5.10
C LEU A 66 -12.23 2.79 -5.29
N CYS A 67 -11.10 3.47 -5.06
CA CYS A 67 -10.98 4.91 -5.31
C CYS A 67 -11.14 5.22 -6.80
N HIS A 68 -10.46 4.47 -7.67
CA HIS A 68 -10.56 4.65 -9.11
C HIS A 68 -11.99 4.46 -9.63
N ARG A 69 -12.69 3.41 -9.16
CA ARG A 69 -14.11 3.17 -9.48
C ARG A 69 -15.03 4.28 -8.98
N GLY A 70 -14.61 5.01 -7.93
CA GLY A 70 -15.29 6.18 -7.41
C GLY A 70 -14.89 7.50 -8.09
N ASN A 71 -14.20 7.46 -9.23
CA ASN A 71 -13.63 8.61 -9.94
C ASN A 71 -12.61 9.44 -9.12
N ASP A 72 -12.04 8.84 -8.07
CA ASP A 72 -10.98 9.46 -7.28
C ASP A 72 -9.61 8.89 -7.70
N THR A 73 -9.17 9.30 -8.89
CA THR A 73 -7.93 8.79 -9.51
C THR A 73 -6.68 9.19 -8.73
N GLU A 74 -6.68 10.37 -8.08
CA GLU A 74 -5.54 10.81 -7.26
C GLU A 74 -5.34 9.90 -6.06
N GLU A 75 -6.41 9.62 -5.32
CA GLU A 75 -6.33 8.74 -4.16
C GLU A 75 -6.06 7.30 -4.58
N ALA A 76 -6.59 6.86 -5.74
CA ALA A 76 -6.27 5.56 -6.31
C ALA A 76 -4.76 5.37 -6.53
N LEU A 77 -4.10 6.36 -7.14
CA LEU A 77 -2.66 6.31 -7.41
C LEU A 77 -1.84 6.26 -6.13
N LYS A 78 -2.23 6.98 -5.08
CA LYS A 78 -1.56 6.90 -3.77
C LYS A 78 -1.57 5.48 -3.21
N PHE A 79 -2.74 4.85 -3.14
CA PHE A 79 -2.87 3.50 -2.60
C PHE A 79 -2.21 2.43 -3.48
N MET A 80 -2.29 2.58 -4.80
CA MET A 80 -1.58 1.67 -5.71
C MET A 80 -0.06 1.81 -5.57
N LYS A 81 0.44 3.03 -5.33
CA LYS A 81 1.86 3.27 -5.07
C LYS A 81 2.31 2.62 -3.75
N ILE A 82 1.54 2.75 -2.68
CA ILE A 82 1.77 2.03 -1.41
C ILE A 82 1.87 0.52 -1.64
N ALA A 83 0.94 -0.07 -2.40
CA ALA A 83 0.96 -1.50 -2.69
C ALA A 83 2.24 -1.92 -3.42
N GLN A 84 2.71 -1.12 -4.38
CA GLN A 84 3.98 -1.36 -5.05
C GLN A 84 5.15 -1.25 -4.08
N ASP A 85 5.18 -0.21 -3.23
CA ASP A 85 6.30 0.03 -2.31
C ASP A 85 6.45 -1.10 -1.29
N VAL A 86 5.33 -1.63 -0.77
CA VAL A 86 5.33 -2.83 0.09
C VAL A 86 5.77 -4.07 -0.69
N MET A 87 5.25 -4.28 -1.91
CA MET A 87 5.61 -5.43 -2.74
C MET A 87 7.11 -5.47 -3.05
N GLN A 88 7.75 -4.33 -3.30
CA GLN A 88 9.19 -4.24 -3.58
C GLN A 88 10.08 -4.72 -2.44
N GLN A 89 9.53 -4.98 -1.26
CA GLN A 89 10.25 -5.50 -0.10
C GLN A 89 10.33 -7.05 -0.10
N SER A 90 9.73 -7.71 -1.09
CA SER A 90 9.75 -9.16 -1.25
C SER A 90 9.98 -9.56 -2.70
N GLU A 91 11.13 -10.19 -2.98
CA GLU A 91 11.47 -10.70 -4.31
C GLU A 91 10.39 -11.66 -4.85
N SER A 92 9.84 -12.52 -4.00
CA SER A 92 8.77 -13.45 -4.40
C SER A 92 7.50 -12.72 -4.81
N LEU A 93 7.11 -11.66 -4.10
CA LEU A 93 5.93 -10.86 -4.47
C LEU A 93 6.19 -10.05 -5.75
N VAL A 94 7.41 -9.54 -5.94
CA VAL A 94 7.79 -8.86 -7.19
C VAL A 94 7.69 -9.82 -8.38
N GLU A 95 8.16 -11.06 -8.25
CA GLU A 95 8.05 -12.06 -9.31
C GLU A 95 6.59 -12.40 -9.63
N LYS A 96 5.75 -12.61 -8.59
CA LYS A 96 4.35 -13.00 -8.73
C LYS A 96 3.46 -11.87 -9.27
N LEU A 97 3.64 -10.65 -8.79
CA LEU A 97 2.67 -9.54 -8.96
C LEU A 97 3.24 -8.35 -9.73
N GLY A 98 4.57 -8.18 -9.77
CA GLY A 98 5.22 -6.93 -10.15
C GLY A 98 4.84 -6.42 -11.54
N ASN A 99 4.90 -7.28 -12.55
CA ASN A 99 4.56 -6.90 -13.92
C ASN A 99 3.11 -6.44 -14.06
N GLY A 100 2.17 -7.18 -13.44
CA GLY A 100 0.74 -6.89 -13.52
C GLY A 100 0.39 -5.59 -12.81
N LEU A 101 0.87 -5.40 -11.58
CA LEU A 101 0.60 -4.19 -10.81
C LEU A 101 1.27 -2.95 -11.42
N ASN A 102 2.49 -3.09 -11.94
CA ASN A 102 3.17 -1.98 -12.60
C ASN A 102 2.44 -1.57 -13.89
N TYR A 103 2.06 -2.53 -14.74
CA TYR A 103 1.31 -2.22 -15.96
C TYR A 103 0.01 -1.46 -15.66
N GLN A 104 -0.80 -1.95 -14.72
CA GLN A 104 -2.07 -1.29 -14.36
C GLN A 104 -1.86 0.11 -13.77
N TYR A 105 -0.84 0.29 -12.95
CA TYR A 105 -0.49 1.60 -12.40
C TYR A 105 -0.05 2.60 -13.48
N GLN A 106 0.76 2.16 -14.45
CA GLN A 106 1.19 3.02 -15.57
C GLN A 106 0.02 3.39 -16.49
N GLU A 107 -0.91 2.47 -16.75
CA GLU A 107 -2.12 2.79 -17.51
C GLU A 107 -2.98 3.84 -16.79
N LEU A 108 -3.15 3.72 -15.48
CA LEU A 108 -3.88 4.73 -14.70
C LEU A 108 -3.19 6.10 -14.73
N LEU A 109 -1.85 6.14 -14.64
CA LEU A 109 -1.07 7.37 -14.80
C LEU A 109 -1.28 8.01 -16.18
N ARG A 110 -1.29 7.22 -17.25
CA ARG A 110 -1.55 7.70 -18.61
C ARG A 110 -2.95 8.32 -18.71
N MET A 111 -3.98 7.62 -18.22
CA MET A 111 -5.36 8.13 -18.22
C MET A 111 -5.52 9.44 -17.44
N ARG A 112 -4.80 9.59 -16.33
CA ARG A 112 -4.74 10.86 -15.59
C ARG A 112 -4.18 11.99 -16.46
N THR A 113 -3.06 11.75 -17.14
CA THR A 113 -2.39 12.76 -17.98
C THR A 113 -3.21 13.15 -19.21
N SER A 114 -3.92 12.21 -19.84
CA SER A 114 -4.79 12.53 -20.99
C SER A 114 -6.00 13.36 -20.57
N SER A 115 -6.62 13.04 -19.43
CA SER A 115 -7.76 13.79 -18.89
C SER A 115 -7.42 15.25 -18.55
N THR A 116 -6.17 15.53 -18.14
CA THR A 116 -5.70 16.91 -17.88
C THR A 116 -5.44 17.72 -19.14
N CYS A 117 -5.24 17.07 -20.30
CA CYS A 117 -4.98 17.75 -21.58
C CYS A 117 -6.27 18.15 -22.32
N ASP A 118 -7.37 17.42 -22.13
CA ASP A 118 -8.66 17.69 -22.80
C ASP A 118 -9.44 18.87 -22.19
N GLY A 119 -9.06 19.37 -21.00
CA GLY A 119 -9.66 20.52 -20.34
C GLY A 119 -9.13 21.90 -20.77
N LYS A 120 -8.31 21.99 -21.84
CA LYS A 120 -7.69 23.23 -22.33
C LYS A 120 -8.09 23.62 -23.75
N ARG A 121 -9.34 23.41 -24.16
CA ARG A 121 -9.89 23.92 -25.44
C ARG A 121 -11.00 24.92 -25.21
#